data_AF-A0A6J6E7D8-F1
#
_entry.id   AF-A0A6J6E7D8-F1
#
_cell.length_a   1.000
_cell.length_b   1.000
_cell.length_c   1.000
_cell.angle_alpha   90.00
_cell.angle_beta   90.00
_cell.angle_gamma   90.00
#
_symmetry.space_group_name_H-M   'P 1'
#
loop_
_entity.id
_entity.type
_entity.pdbx_description
1 polymer ?
#
loop_
_entity_poly.entity_id
_entity_poly.type
_entity_poly.pdbx_seq_one_letter_code
_entity_poly.pdbx_strand_id
1 'polypeptide(L)' 'MTLSRFFELVQDEFGEQLAEVILSDTRLDHLADQTPRQLIQAGEDPKAIWLAICDQLNVPADRRQGKNKSPRHAE' A
#
# COMPACT_ATOMS: atom_id res chain seq x y z
N MET A 1 -1.98 -12.27 -2.49
CA MET A 1 -2.94 -11.16 -2.45
C MET A 1 -3.10 -10.66 -3.88
N THR A 2 -4.30 -10.31 -4.33
CA THR A 2 -4.49 -9.80 -5.71
C THR A 2 -4.01 -8.35 -5.81
N LEU A 3 -3.52 -7.96 -6.98
CA LEU A 3 -3.05 -6.60 -7.27
C LEU A 3 -4.13 -5.53 -7.03
N SER A 4 -5.37 -5.78 -7.47
CA SER A 4 -6.50 -4.87 -7.22
C SER A 4 -6.73 -4.66 -5.72
N ARG A 5 -6.69 -5.74 -4.92
CA ARG A 5 -6.85 -5.65 -3.46
C ARG A 5 -5.73 -4.87 -2.79
N PHE A 6 -4.51 -4.97 -3.31
CA PHE A 6 -3.39 -4.15 -2.84
C PHE A 6 -3.67 -2.67 -3.06
N PHE A 7 -4.09 -2.27 -4.27
CA PHE A 7 -4.44 -0.89 -4.55
C PHE A 7 -5.59 -0.38 -3.68
N GLU A 8 -6.61 -1.20 -3.43
CA GLU A 8 -7.70 -0.85 -2.51
C GLU A 8 -7.20 -0.61 -1.08
N LEU A 9 -6.29 -1.43 -0.56
CA LEU A 9 -5.72 -1.25 0.78
C LEU A 9 -4.89 0.03 0.89
N VAL A 10 -4.05 0.31 -0.11
CA VAL A 10 -3.25 1.54 -0.14
C VAL A 10 -4.17 2.77 -0.20
N GLN A 11 -5.21 2.73 -1.03
CA GLN A 11 -6.18 3.82 -1.15
C GLN A 11 -7.03 3.99 0.12
N ASP A 12 -7.44 2.92 0.80
CA ASP A 12 -8.21 2.99 2.04
C ASP A 12 -7.37 3.56 3.20
N GLU A 13 -6.05 3.32 3.19
CA GLU A 13 -5.18 3.77 4.26
C GLU A 13 -4.63 5.19 4.03
N PHE A 14 -4.24 5.53 2.80
CA PHE A 14 -3.61 6.81 2.48
C PHE A 14 -4.54 7.78 1.71
N GLY A 15 -5.64 7.30 1.13
CA GLY A 15 -6.50 8.04 0.21
C GLY A 15 -6.02 7.94 -1.24
N GLU A 16 -6.93 8.12 -2.20
CA GLU A 16 -6.66 7.97 -3.64
C GLU A 16 -5.49 8.83 -4.14
N GLN A 17 -5.46 10.11 -3.76
CA GLN A 17 -4.41 11.05 -4.21
C GLN A 17 -3.02 10.64 -3.69
N LEU A 18 -2.90 10.38 -2.39
CA LEU A 18 -1.62 10.06 -1.78
C LEU A 18 -1.17 8.64 -2.16
N ALA A 19 -2.11 7.71 -2.33
CA ALA A 19 -1.82 6.37 -2.82
C ALA A 19 -1.10 6.41 -4.16
N GLU A 20 -1.58 7.19 -5.13
CA GLU A 20 -0.93 7.29 -6.45
C GLU A 20 0.50 7.86 -6.36
N VAL A 21 0.70 8.85 -5.50
CA VAL A 21 2.04 9.39 -5.20
C VAL A 21 2.92 8.33 -4.57
N ILE A 22 2.44 7.59 -3.57
CA ILE A 22 3.22 6.52 -2.93
C ILE A 22 3.62 5.47 -3.95
N LEU A 23 2.69 5.04 -4.80
CA LEU A 23 2.93 4.00 -5.79
C LEU A 23 3.98 4.41 -6.85
N SER A 24 4.08 5.71 -7.13
CA SER A 24 4.91 6.24 -8.21
C SER A 24 6.23 6.84 -7.72
N ASP A 25 6.27 7.38 -6.50
CA ASP A 25 7.36 8.18 -5.95
C ASP A 25 8.04 7.53 -4.74
N THR A 26 7.31 6.71 -3.96
CA THR A 26 7.93 6.01 -2.82
C THR A 26 8.83 4.91 -3.33
N ARG A 27 10.14 5.03 -3.07
CA ARG A 27 11.12 3.98 -3.33
C ARG A 27 11.20 3.07 -2.12
N LEU A 28 11.09 1.76 -2.34
CA LEU A 28 11.13 0.77 -1.27
C LEU A 28 12.55 0.21 -1.17
N ASP A 29 13.31 0.69 -0.19
CA ASP A 29 14.72 0.28 0.01
C ASP A 29 14.84 -1.25 0.16
N HIS A 30 13.90 -1.85 0.91
CA HIS A 30 13.79 -3.29 1.11
C HIS A 30 13.49 -4.11 -0.16
N LEU A 31 13.04 -3.46 -1.25
CA LEU A 31 12.70 -4.11 -2.52
C LEU A 31 13.45 -3.42 -3.67
N ALA A 32 14.76 -3.63 -3.68
CA ALA A 32 15.67 -3.18 -4.73
C ALA A 32 15.67 -1.65 -4.96
N ASP A 33 15.29 -0.88 -3.95
CA ASP A 33 15.12 0.58 -4.03
C ASP A 33 14.23 1.02 -5.20
N GLN A 34 13.21 0.23 -5.53
CA GLN A 34 12.30 0.52 -6.64
C GLN A 34 10.93 1.00 -6.14
N THR A 35 10.21 1.66 -7.04
CA THR A 35 8.85 2.13 -6.75
C THR A 35 7.85 0.98 -6.82
N PRO A 36 6.75 0.99 -6.05
CA PRO A 36 5.71 -0.02 -6.11
C PRO A 36 5.22 -0.30 -7.53
N ARG A 37 5.07 0.74 -8.37
CA ARG A 37 4.73 0.59 -9.79
C ARG A 37 5.77 -0.23 -10.56
N GLN A 38 7.05 0.04 -10.38
CA GLN A 38 8.12 -0.71 -11.06
C GLN A 38 8.17 -2.16 -10.58
N LEU A 39 8.01 -2.39 -9.29
CA LEU A 39 7.99 -3.74 -8.70
C LEU A 39 6.79 -4.55 -9.25
N ILE A 40 5.62 -3.93 -9.32
CA ILE A 40 4.44 -4.53 -9.97
C ILE A 40 4.73 -4.90 -11.43
N GLN A 41 5.37 -4.00 -12.18
CA GLN A 41 5.73 -4.26 -13.58
C GLN A 41 6.81 -5.35 -13.71
N ALA A 42 7.70 -5.46 -12.73
CA ALA A 42 8.69 -6.52 -12.63
C ALA A 42 8.07 -7.88 -12.24
N GLY A 43 6.79 -7.92 -11.86
CA GLY A 43 6.10 -9.14 -11.43
C GLY A 43 6.29 -9.48 -9.96
N GLU A 44 6.73 -8.54 -9.15
CA GLU A 44 6.89 -8.73 -7.70
C GLU A 44 5.55 -8.96 -7.00
N ASP A 45 5.59 -9.69 -5.89
CA ASP A 45 4.38 -10.06 -5.17
C ASP A 45 3.76 -8.81 -4.50
N PRO A 46 2.48 -8.50 -4.77
CA PRO A 46 1.81 -7.33 -4.17
C PRO A 46 1.82 -7.36 -2.64
N LYS A 47 1.89 -8.56 -2.04
CA LYS A 47 2.00 -8.70 -0.59
C LYS A 47 3.37 -8.27 -0.08
N ALA A 48 4.45 -8.58 -0.80
CA ALA A 48 5.79 -8.13 -0.45
C ALA A 48 5.88 -6.61 -0.55
N ILE A 49 5.37 -6.03 -1.65
CA ILE A 49 5.31 -4.58 -1.86
C ILE A 49 4.52 -3.89 -0.75
N TRP A 50 3.35 -4.42 -0.39
CA TRP A 50 2.56 -3.89 0.72
C TRP A 50 3.29 -3.92 2.06
N LEU A 51 3.97 -5.03 2.37
CA LEU A 51 4.73 -5.14 3.62
C LEU A 51 5.89 -4.14 3.67
N ALA A 52 6.60 -3.94 2.56
CA ALA A 52 7.67 -2.96 2.47
C ALA A 52 7.15 -1.52 2.62
N ILE A 53 6.00 -1.19 2.01
CA ILE A 53 5.31 0.09 2.25
C ILE A 53 4.94 0.23 3.73
N CYS A 54 4.38 -0.82 4.34
CA CYS A 54 4.00 -0.80 5.75
C CYS A 54 5.19 -0.59 6.68
N ASP A 55 6.34 -1.17 6.34
CA ASP A 55 7.57 -1.02 7.13
C ASP A 55 8.09 0.43 7.03
N GLN A 56 8.24 0.92 5.80
CA GLN A 56 8.78 2.26 5.54
C GLN A 56 7.89 3.39 6.05
N LEU A 57 6.57 3.26 5.90
CA LEU A 57 5.59 4.24 6.37
C LEU A 57 5.10 3.95 7.81
N ASN A 58 5.72 2.98 8.49
CA ASN A 58 5.37 2.59 9.86
C ASN A 58 3.87 2.31 10.06
N VAL A 59 3.25 1.64 9.09
CA VAL A 59 1.83 1.25 9.14
C VAL A 59 1.65 0.15 10.19
N PRO A 60 0.81 0.37 11.21
CA PRO A 60 0.58 -0.61 12.26
C PRO A 60 -0.12 -1.85 11.73
N ALA A 61 0.24 -3.02 12.28
CA ALA A 61 -0.25 -4.33 11.83
C ALA A 61 -1.79 -4.45 11.79
N ASP A 62 -2.46 -3.79 12.73
CA ASP A 62 -3.93 -3.72 12.84
C ASP A 62 -4.60 -3.13 11.59
N ARG A 63 -3.90 -2.23 10.88
CA ARG A 63 -4.39 -1.55 9.67
C ARG A 63 -3.97 -2.21 8.37
N ARG A 64 -3.02 -3.15 8.41
CA ARG A 64 -2.45 -3.80 7.22
C ARG A 64 -3.47 -4.67 6.46
N GLN A 65 -4.56 -5.07 7.09
CA GLN A 65 -5.60 -5.89 6.47
C GLN A 65 -6.80 -5.06 5.96
N GLY A 66 -6.70 -3.73 6.04
CA GLY A 66 -7.77 -2.78 5.77
C GLY A 66 -8.48 -2.40 7.06
N LYS A 67 -8.89 -1.13 7.18
CA LYS A 67 -9.70 -0.71 8.32
C LYS A 67 -10.94 -1.59 8.35
N ASN A 68 -11.21 -2.22 9.48
CA ASN A 68 -12.55 -2.74 9.75
C ASN A 68 -13.45 -1.51 9.69
N LYS A 69 -14.14 -1.29 8.56
CA LYS A 69 -15.05 -0.16 8.35
C LYS A 69 -16.17 -0.32 9.35
N SER A 70 -15.94 0.16 10.57
CA SER A 70 -17.00 0.47 11.52
C SER A 70 -17.78 1.59 10.84
N PRO A 71 -19.07 1.39 10.53
CA PRO A 71 -19.83 2.41 9.84
C PRO A 71 -20.14 3.50 10.86
N ARG A 72 -19.34 4.57 10.88
CA ARG A 72 -19.72 5.85 11.48
C ARG A 72 -18.66 6.89 11.18
N HIS A 73 -18.97 7.78 10.26
CA HIS A 73 -19.18 9.18 10.61
C HIS A 73 -20.02 9.80 9.49
N ALA A 74 -21.33 9.75 9.69
CA ALA A 74 -22.22 10.80 9.22
C ALA A 74 -22.27 11.80 10.37
N GLU A 75 -21.86 13.04 10.10
CA GLU A 75 -22.37 14.27 10.73
C GLU A 75 -21.96 15.46 9.86
#